data_AF-A0A314Y5T4-F1
#
_entry.id   AF-A0A314Y5T4-F1
#
_cell.length_a   1.000
_cell.length_b   1.000
_cell.length_c   1.000
_cell.angle_alpha   90.00
_cell.angle_beta   90.00
_cell.angle_gamma   90.00
#
_symmetry.space_group_name_H-M   'P 1'
#
loop_
_entity.id
_entity.type
_entity.pdbx_description
1 polymer ?
#
loop_
_entity_poly.entity_id
_entity_poly.type
_entity_poly.pdbx_seq_one_letter_code
_entity_poly.pdbx_strand_id
1 'polypeptide(L)'
;MPPRARRSLELIPNEIARKMTFRKRKKSIYKKADELSKLCDIDVCLIIYEADQKKGREIQSETWPQDSAEFNRIFNKYKASRDIHVPGLKQNFDLSDFHNAAKKKDVDRKFEKMYQHGMIESTSFRRSN
;
A
#
# COMPACT_ATOMS: atom_id res chain seq x y z
N MET A 1 -16.53 -13.01 -20.22
CA MET A 1 -16.39 -12.91 -18.74
C MET A 1 -16.89 -11.53 -18.33
N PRO A 2 -17.90 -11.41 -17.44
CA PRO A 2 -18.41 -10.10 -17.05
C PRO A 2 -17.32 -9.27 -16.35
N PRO A 3 -17.34 -7.93 -16.48
CA PRO A 3 -16.38 -7.06 -15.81
C PRO A 3 -16.42 -7.29 -14.31
N ARG A 4 -15.24 -7.46 -13.70
CA ARG A 4 -15.15 -7.58 -12.25
C ARG A 4 -15.60 -6.25 -11.62
N ALA A 5 -16.68 -6.28 -10.83
CA ALA A 5 -17.10 -5.13 -10.06
C ALA A 5 -15.95 -4.61 -9.18
N ARG A 6 -15.68 -3.30 -9.25
CA ARG A 6 -14.73 -2.65 -8.35
C ARG A 6 -15.25 -2.80 -6.92
N ARG A 7 -14.38 -3.20 -6.00
CA ARG A 7 -14.69 -3.25 -4.57
C ARG A 7 -14.17 -1.97 -3.90
N SER A 8 -14.96 -1.44 -2.97
CA SER A 8 -14.52 -0.42 -2.02
C SER A 8 -13.34 -0.92 -1.19
N LEU A 9 -12.44 -0.01 -0.82
CA LEU A 9 -11.31 -0.26 0.08
C LEU A 9 -11.74 -0.05 1.54
N GLU A 10 -12.70 -0.86 1.98
CA GLU A 10 -13.24 -0.83 3.34
C GLU A 10 -13.27 -2.24 3.95
N LEU A 11 -13.53 -2.33 5.25
CA LEU A 11 -13.63 -3.62 5.93
C LEU A 11 -14.81 -4.42 5.35
N ILE A 12 -14.52 -5.63 4.87
CA ILE A 12 -15.58 -6.54 4.39
C ILE A 12 -16.40 -6.99 5.60
N PRO A 13 -17.71 -6.67 5.69
CA PRO A 13 -18.49 -6.92 6.90
C PRO A 13 -18.72 -8.41 7.14
N ASN A 14 -19.07 -9.16 6.07
CA ASN A 14 -19.29 -10.60 6.15
C ASN A 14 -17.97 -11.34 6.43
N GLU A 15 -17.89 -12.03 7.57
CA GLU A 15 -16.68 -12.70 8.04
C GLU A 15 -16.20 -13.82 7.10
N ILE A 16 -17.10 -14.66 6.60
CA ILE A 16 -16.75 -15.77 5.70
C ILE A 16 -16.17 -15.20 4.40
N ALA A 17 -16.84 -14.20 3.82
CA ALA A 17 -16.37 -13.50 2.63
C ALA A 17 -15.04 -12.79 2.87
N ARG A 18 -14.84 -12.21 4.07
CA ARG A 18 -13.58 -11.57 4.49
C ARG A 18 -12.44 -12.58 4.56
N LYS A 19 -12.62 -13.74 5.22
CA LYS A 19 -11.61 -14.81 5.29
C LYS A 19 -11.26 -15.38 3.92
N MET A 20 -12.26 -15.65 3.08
CA MET A 20 -12.02 -16.12 1.72
C MET A 20 -11.28 -15.09 0.86
N THR A 21 -11.63 -13.80 1.01
CA THR A 21 -10.95 -12.72 0.31
C THR A 21 -9.52 -12.55 0.80
N PHE A 22 -9.28 -12.64 2.11
CA PHE A 22 -7.95 -12.59 2.71
C PHE A 22 -7.04 -13.68 2.15
N ARG A 23 -7.47 -14.95 2.17
CA ARG A 23 -6.68 -16.07 1.61
C ARG A 23 -6.33 -15.87 0.13
N LYS A 24 -7.31 -15.42 -0.68
CA LYS A 24 -7.10 -15.13 -2.10
C LYS A 24 -6.13 -13.95 -2.33
N ARG A 25 -6.32 -12.84 -1.60
CA ARG A 25 -5.46 -11.64 -1.72
C ARG A 25 -4.05 -11.90 -1.21
N LYS A 26 -3.88 -12.62 -0.10
CA LYS A 26 -2.59 -13.05 0.45
C LYS A 26 -1.78 -13.84 -0.58
N LYS A 27 -2.39 -14.87 -1.19
CA LYS A 27 -1.72 -15.63 -2.27
C LYS A 27 -1.36 -14.74 -3.46
N SER A 28 -2.25 -13.83 -3.84
CA SER A 28 -2.00 -12.91 -4.96
C SER A 28 -0.89 -11.91 -4.67
N ILE A 29 -0.78 -11.38 -3.44
CA ILE A 29 0.26 -10.40 -3.10
C ILE A 29 1.64 -11.07 -3.01
N TYR A 30 1.74 -12.30 -2.51
CA TYR A 30 2.98 -13.07 -2.54
C TYR A 30 3.46 -13.31 -3.97
N LYS A 31 2.55 -13.69 -4.88
CA LYS A 31 2.90 -13.83 -6.30
C LYS A 31 3.41 -12.52 -6.90
N LYS A 32 2.78 -11.40 -6.55
CA LYS A 32 3.20 -10.08 -7.04
C LYS A 32 4.54 -9.62 -6.46
N ALA A 33 4.83 -9.95 -5.20
CA ALA A 33 6.13 -9.69 -4.59
C ALA A 33 7.24 -10.51 -5.26
N ASP A 34 6.98 -11.78 -5.54
CA ASP A 34 7.89 -12.66 -6.27
C ASP A 34 8.17 -12.16 -7.69
N GLU A 35 7.12 -11.80 -8.44
CA GLU A 35 7.25 -11.20 -9.77
C GLU A 35 8.04 -9.88 -9.72
N LEU A 36 7.73 -9.00 -8.76
CA LEU A 36 8.41 -7.71 -8.61
C LEU A 36 9.90 -7.89 -8.29
N SER A 37 10.22 -8.80 -7.35
CA SER A 37 11.60 -9.10 -6.97
C SER A 37 12.40 -9.60 -8.17
N LYS A 38 11.84 -10.53 -8.95
CA LYS A 38 12.52 -11.12 -10.13
C LYS A 38 12.63 -10.16 -11.30
N LEU A 39 11.58 -9.40 -11.62
CA LEU A 39 11.56 -8.53 -12.79
C LEU A 39 12.43 -7.29 -12.62
N CYS A 40 12.53 -6.79 -11.39
CA CYS A 40 13.29 -5.58 -11.09
C CYS A 40 14.62 -5.86 -10.39
N ASP A 41 14.94 -7.12 -10.10
CA ASP A 41 16.12 -7.55 -9.34
C ASP A 41 16.27 -6.79 -8.02
N ILE A 42 15.20 -6.75 -7.24
CA ILE A 42 15.15 -6.07 -5.94
C ILE A 42 14.79 -7.01 -4.80
N ASP A 43 15.35 -6.75 -3.62
CA ASP A 43 14.95 -7.40 -2.39
C ASP A 43 13.54 -6.92 -1.98
N VAL A 44 12.60 -7.85 -1.82
CA VAL A 44 11.23 -7.58 -1.35
C VAL A 44 10.92 -8.50 -0.19
N CYS A 45 10.28 -7.99 0.87
CA CYS A 45 9.75 -8.82 1.93
C CYS A 45 8.37 -8.31 2.38
N LEU A 46 7.52 -9.23 2.85
CA LEU A 46 6.18 -8.94 3.36
C LEU A 46 6.01 -9.59 4.74
N ILE A 47 5.29 -8.90 5.63
CA ILE A 47 4.81 -9.43 6.90
C ILE A 47 3.30 -9.23 6.92
N ILE A 48 2.53 -10.31 7.09
CA ILE A 48 1.07 -10.27 7.07
C ILE A 48 0.55 -10.85 8.37
N TYR A 49 -0.19 -10.05 9.11
CA TYR A 49 -0.89 -10.48 10.32
C TYR A 49 -2.32 -10.91 9.98
N GLU A 50 -2.72 -12.10 10.43
CA GLU A 50 -4.11 -12.51 10.30
C GLU A 50 -4.96 -11.81 11.35
N ALA A 51 -6.03 -11.14 10.90
CA ALA A 51 -6.91 -10.36 11.74
C ALA A 51 -7.99 -11.20 12.47
N ASP A 52 -7.87 -12.53 12.52
CA ASP A 52 -8.85 -13.40 13.19
C ASP A 52 -8.68 -13.28 14.72
N GLN A 53 -9.09 -12.12 15.24
CA GLN A 53 -9.12 -11.74 16.64
C GLN A 53 -10.23 -12.52 17.36
N LYS A 54 -10.12 -13.84 17.45
CA LYS A 54 -10.78 -14.55 18.54
C LYS A 54 -10.02 -14.19 19.82
N LYS A 55 -10.71 -13.55 20.78
CA LYS A 55 -10.13 -13.21 22.09
C LYS A 55 -9.35 -14.41 22.64
N GLY A 56 -8.06 -14.23 22.90
CA GLY A 56 -7.19 -15.26 23.48
C GLY A 56 -6.42 -16.14 22.51
N ARG A 57 -6.45 -15.89 21.19
CA ARG A 57 -5.53 -16.57 20.24
C ARG A 57 -4.31 -15.72 19.95
N GLU A 58 -3.17 -16.39 19.81
CA GLU A 58 -1.93 -15.79 19.33
C GLU A 58 -2.11 -15.25 17.92
N ILE A 59 -1.65 -14.02 17.69
CA ILE A 59 -1.68 -13.40 16.37
C ILE A 59 -0.69 -14.17 15.49
N GLN A 60 -1.23 -14.99 14.58
CA GLN A 60 -0.41 -15.67 13.60
C GLN A 60 0.03 -14.65 12.54
N SER A 61 1.35 -14.57 12.35
CA SER A 61 1.97 -13.74 11.31
C SER A 61 2.64 -14.63 10.29
N GLU A 62 2.42 -14.36 9.02
CA GLU A 62 3.09 -15.05 7.91
C GLU A 62 3.97 -14.08 7.14
N THR A 63 5.15 -14.55 6.74
CA THR A 63 6.13 -13.75 6.01
C THR A 63 6.24 -14.18 4.55
N TRP A 64 6.72 -13.28 3.71
CA TRP A 64 7.28 -13.63 2.41
C TRP A 64 8.65 -12.95 2.29
N PRO A 65 9.72 -13.64 1.86
CA PRO A 65 9.80 -15.06 1.53
C PRO A 65 9.43 -16.01 2.69
N GLN A 66 9.07 -17.25 2.35
CA GLN A 66 8.74 -18.30 3.34
C GLN A 66 10.00 -18.94 3.92
N ASP A 67 11.13 -18.88 3.21
CA ASP A 67 12.44 -19.20 3.77
C ASP A 67 12.82 -18.13 4.79
N SER A 68 12.99 -18.55 6.03
CA SER A 68 13.34 -17.67 7.15
C SER A 68 14.74 -17.09 6.99
N ALA A 69 15.69 -17.80 6.37
CA ALA A 69 17.05 -17.30 6.16
C ALA A 69 17.03 -16.13 5.17
N GLU A 70 16.34 -16.31 4.05
CA GLU A 70 16.16 -15.28 3.03
C GLU A 70 15.39 -14.07 3.58
N PHE A 71 14.28 -14.30 4.28
CA PHE A 71 13.51 -13.23 4.92
C PHE A 71 14.37 -12.44 5.90
N ASN A 72 15.12 -13.10 6.78
CA ASN A 72 15.98 -12.44 7.76
C ASN A 72 17.12 -11.67 7.10
N ARG A 73 17.70 -12.15 5.99
CA ARG A 73 18.69 -11.42 5.19
C ARG A 73 18.14 -10.07 4.75
N ILE A 74 16.96 -10.06 4.15
CA ILE A 74 16.30 -8.85 3.63
C ILE A 74 15.89 -7.93 4.79
N PHE A 75 15.28 -8.49 5.83
CA PHE A 75 14.78 -7.73 6.97
C PHE A 75 15.92 -7.06 7.77
N ASN A 76 17.04 -7.74 7.98
CA ASN A 76 18.20 -7.17 8.65
C ASN A 76 18.87 -6.09 7.80
N LYS A 77 18.93 -6.26 6.47
CA LYS A 77 19.40 -5.21 5.54
C LYS A 77 18.53 -3.96 5.64
N TYR A 78 17.20 -4.11 5.69
CA TYR A 78 16.28 -3.00 5.94
C TYR A 78 16.54 -2.32 7.29
N LYS A 79 16.65 -3.09 8.38
CA LYS A 79 16.93 -2.55 9.72
C LYS A 79 18.22 -1.73 9.77
N ALA A 80 19.30 -2.24 9.16
CA ALA A 80 20.57 -1.54 9.10
C ALA A 80 20.49 -0.24 8.28
N SER A 81 19.59 -0.18 7.29
CA SER A 81 19.41 0.97 6.40
C SER A 81 18.39 1.98 6.93
N ARG A 82 17.53 1.59 7.87
CA ARG A 82 16.42 2.40 8.40
C ARG A 82 16.87 3.71 9.03
N ASP A 83 18.07 3.74 9.60
CA ASP A 83 18.61 4.90 10.31
C ASP A 83 19.46 5.80 9.38
N ILE A 84 19.59 5.44 8.09
CA ILE A 84 20.27 6.26 7.09
C ILE A 84 19.29 7.32 6.60
N HIS A 85 19.33 8.51 7.20
CA HIS A 85 18.55 9.65 6.71
C HIS A 85 19.09 10.11 5.35
N VAL A 86 18.31 9.89 4.29
CA VAL A 86 18.55 10.48 2.97
C VAL A 86 17.59 11.67 2.81
N PRO A 87 18.10 12.91 2.76
CA PRO A 87 17.26 14.09 2.59
C PRO A 87 16.37 13.99 1.36
N GLY A 88 15.05 14.15 1.53
CA GLY A 88 14.07 14.18 0.45
C GLY A 88 13.46 12.83 0.05
N LEU A 89 13.96 11.69 0.54
CA LEU A 89 13.37 10.38 0.26
C LEU A 89 12.54 9.90 1.47
N LYS A 90 11.21 9.88 1.32
CA LYS A 90 10.33 9.23 2.31
C LYS A 90 10.47 7.72 2.19
N GLN A 91 11.13 7.11 3.16
CA GLN A 91 11.46 5.67 3.14
C GLN A 91 10.30 4.78 3.58
N ASN A 92 9.34 5.33 4.34
CA ASN A 92 8.19 4.60 4.86
C ASN A 92 6.90 5.23 4.35
N PHE A 93 6.05 4.44 3.70
CA PHE A 93 4.71 4.86 3.30
C PHE A 93 3.69 4.10 4.14
N ASP A 94 2.73 4.82 4.69
CA ASP A 94 1.63 4.23 5.46
C ASP A 94 0.28 4.39 4.75
N LEU A 95 -0.77 3.82 5.34
CA LEU A 95 -2.13 3.94 4.78
C LEU A 95 -2.62 5.39 4.78
N SER A 96 -2.20 6.21 5.74
CA SER A 96 -2.58 7.61 5.80
C SER A 96 -2.04 8.38 4.59
N ASP A 97 -0.83 8.05 4.13
CA ASP A 97 -0.24 8.61 2.92
C ASP A 97 -1.10 8.32 1.69
N PHE A 98 -1.57 7.08 1.56
CA PHE A 98 -2.45 6.70 0.45
C PHE A 98 -3.80 7.43 0.52
N HIS A 99 -4.39 7.54 1.71
CA HIS A 99 -5.64 8.29 1.90
C HIS A 99 -5.47 9.77 1.60
N ASN A 100 -4.36 10.38 2.03
CA ASN A 100 -4.04 11.78 1.77
C ASN A 100 -3.78 12.04 0.27
N ALA A 101 -3.07 11.13 -0.41
CA ALA A 101 -2.87 11.21 -1.85
C ALA A 101 -4.18 11.09 -2.62
N ALA A 102 -5.10 10.22 -2.20
CA ALA A 102 -6.43 10.08 -2.80
C ALA A 102 -7.26 11.36 -2.62
N LYS A 103 -7.28 11.94 -1.40
CA LYS A 103 -7.95 13.21 -1.12
C LYS A 103 -7.38 14.35 -1.97
N LYS A 104 -6.05 14.43 -2.09
CA LYS A 104 -5.39 15.43 -2.93
C LYS A 104 -5.86 15.33 -4.39
N LYS A 105 -5.90 14.13 -4.96
CA LYS A 105 -6.41 13.91 -6.33
C LYS A 105 -7.88 14.31 -6.49
N ASP A 106 -8.70 14.10 -5.47
CA ASP A 106 -10.11 14.52 -5.50
C ASP A 106 -10.25 16.05 -5.47
N VAL A 107 -9.42 16.72 -4.67
CA VAL A 107 -9.33 18.19 -4.63
C VAL A 107 -8.81 18.74 -5.95
N ASP A 108 -7.71 18.21 -6.47
CA ASP A 108 -7.12 18.61 -7.75
C ASP A 108 -8.14 18.45 -8.90
N ARG A 109 -8.87 17.32 -8.92
CA ARG A 109 -9.95 17.08 -9.90
C ARG A 109 -11.11 18.07 -9.74
N LYS A 110 -11.46 18.44 -8.51
CA LYS A 110 -12.51 19.45 -8.25
C LYS A 110 -12.04 20.84 -8.71
N PHE A 111 -10.78 21.17 -8.45
CA PHE A 111 -10.15 22.43 -8.84
C PHE A 111 -10.09 22.57 -10.36
N GLU A 112 -9.64 21.52 -11.07
CA GLU A 112 -9.66 21.46 -12.53
C GLU A 112 -11.08 21.68 -13.09
N LYS A 113 -12.10 21.02 -12.51
CA LYS A 113 -13.50 21.23 -12.93
C LYS A 113 -13.99 22.66 -12.71
N MET A 114 -13.57 23.31 -11.63
CA MET A 114 -13.92 24.71 -11.35
C MET A 114 -13.23 25.66 -12.33
N TYR A 115 -11.99 25.39 -12.75
CA TYR A 115 -11.33 26.13 -13.82
C TYR A 115 -12.02 25.95 -15.18
N GLN A 116 -12.36 24.71 -15.55
CA GLN A 116 -13.03 24.43 -16.81
C GLN A 116 -14.44 25.03 -16.92
N HIS A 117 -15.11 25.27 -15.77
CA HIS A 117 -16.41 25.95 -15.72
C HIS A 117 -16.31 27.47 -15.50
N GLY A 118 -15.10 28.05 -15.60
CA GLY A 118 -14.90 29.49 -15.49
C GLY A 118 -15.16 30.07 -14.11
N MET A 119 -15.16 29.25 -13.04
CA MET A 119 -15.48 29.69 -11.68
C MET A 119 -14.27 30.25 -10.91
N ILE A 120 -13.07 30.20 -11.51
CA ILE A 120 -11.81 30.69 -10.94
C ILE A 120 -10.91 31.17 -12.08
N GLU A 121 -10.40 32.40 -11.99
CA GLU A 121 -9.46 32.97 -12.97
C GLU A 121 -8.02 32.50 -12.69
N SER A 122 -7.21 32.38 -13.74
CA SER A 122 -5.80 32.00 -13.69
C SER A 122 -4.96 33.08 -12.99
N THR A 123 -4.94 33.08 -11.66
CA THR A 123 -3.96 33.90 -10.93
C THR A 123 -2.61 33.21 -10.99
N SER A 124 -1.72 33.81 -11.77
CA SER A 124 -0.32 33.44 -11.94
C SER A 124 0.37 33.23 -10.59
N PHE A 125 0.77 31.99 -10.31
CA PHE A 125 1.74 31.67 -9.27
C PHE A 125 3.10 32.28 -9.65
N ARG A 126 3.32 33.56 -9.32
CA ARG A 126 4.67 34.13 -9.28
C ARG A 126 5.41 33.41 -8.16
N ARG A 127 6.31 32.50 -8.53
CA ARG A 127 7.46 32.16 -7.68
C ARG A 127 8.28 33.43 -7.54
N SER A 128 8.23 34.07 -6.39
CA SER A 128 9.26 35.02 -5.98
C SER A 128 10.50 34.21 -5.56
N ASN A 129 11.64 34.58 -6.15
CA ASN A 129 12.98 34.15 -5.75
C ASN A 129 13.25 34.45 -4.27
#